data_AF-A0A923Q7T7-F1
#
_entry.id   AF-A0A923Q7T7-F1
#
_cell.length_a   1.000
_cell.length_b   1.000
_cell.length_c   1.000
_cell.angle_alpha   90.00
_cell.angle_beta   90.00
_cell.angle_gamma   90.00
#
_symmetry.space_group_name_H-M   'P 1'
#
loop_
_entity.id
_entity.type
_entity.pdbx_description
1 polymer ?
#
loop_
_entity_poly.entity_id
_entity_poly.type
_entity_poly.pdbx_seq_one_letter_code
_entity_poly.pdbx_strand_id
1 'polypeptide(L)' 'MRSIWKGAISFGLVTIPVKLYSATETKDVSFHQVRRSDGSRIKYKRVAAVDGEEVSYGDIA' A
#
# COMPACT_ATOMS: atom_id res chain seq x y z
N MET A 1 -6.32 9.77 -11.26
CA MET A 1 -4.86 9.66 -11.40
C MET A 1 -4.17 10.52 -10.35
N ARG A 2 -3.39 9.90 -9.45
CA ARG A 2 -2.50 10.61 -8.52
C ARG A 2 -1.17 10.84 -9.22
N SER A 3 -0.60 12.04 -9.12
CA SER A 3 0.75 12.30 -9.67
C SER A 3 1.76 11.45 -8.90
N ILE A 4 2.61 10.73 -9.63
CA ILE A 4 3.72 9.96 -9.05
C ILE A 4 4.73 10.94 -8.46
N TRP A 5 4.95 12.05 -9.16
CA TRP A 5 5.96 13.03 -8.78
C TRP A 5 5.56 14.43 -9.24
N LYS A 6 6.04 15.44 -8.51
CA LYS A 6 5.92 16.85 -8.86
C LYS A 6 7.31 17.46 -8.75
N GLY A 7 7.72 18.23 -9.75
CA GLY A 7 9.01 18.91 -9.73
C GLY A 7 9.11 19.94 -10.84
N ALA A 8 10.32 20.29 -11.23
CA ALA A 8 10.57 21.26 -12.29
C ALA A 8 11.66 20.77 -13.24
N ILE A 9 11.50 21.05 -14.53
CA ILE A 9 12.52 20.83 -15.56
C ILE A 9 13.07 22.20 -15.92
N SER A 10 14.39 22.34 -15.90
CA SER A 10 15.08 23.59 -16.23
C SER A 10 15.93 23.42 -17.48
N PHE A 11 15.89 24.40 -18.39
CA PHE A 11 16.76 24.47 -19.56
C PHE A 11 17.22 25.91 -19.76
N GLY A 12 18.54 26.11 -19.77
CA GLY A 12 19.14 27.45 -19.78
C GLY A 12 18.70 28.26 -18.57
N LEU A 13 17.91 29.31 -18.81
CA LEU A 13 17.35 30.23 -17.81
C LEU A 13 15.84 30.02 -17.56
N VAL A 14 15.23 29.02 -18.17
CA VAL A 14 13.79 28.77 -18.07
C VAL A 14 13.52 27.55 -17.19
N THR A 15 12.66 27.71 -16.19
CA THR A 15 12.24 26.66 -15.27
C THR A 15 10.74 26.43 -15.39
N ILE A 16 10.33 25.20 -15.73
CA ILE A 16 8.92 24.84 -15.95
C ILE A 16 8.50 23.80 -14.89
N PRO A 17 7.45 24.08 -14.08
CA PRO A 17 6.92 23.09 -13.16
C PRO A 17 6.16 21.99 -13.92
N VAL A 18 6.41 20.74 -13.54
CA VAL A 18 5.82 19.55 -14.17
C VAL A 18 5.24 18.60 -13.13
N LYS A 19 4.27 17.78 -13.58
CA LYS A 19 3.68 16.69 -12.80
C LYS A 19 3.78 15.41 -13.63
N LEU A 20 4.36 14.37 -13.05
CA LEU A 20 4.49 13.07 -13.68
C LEU A 20 3.30 12.18 -13.33
N TYR A 21 2.73 11.52 -14.33
CA TYR A 21 1.60 10.61 -14.21
C TYR A 21 1.94 9.27 -14.88
N SER A 22 1.36 8.17 -14.40
CA SER A 22 1.50 6.87 -15.05
C SER A 22 0.73 6.89 -16.38
N ALA A 23 1.40 6.50 -17.47
CA ALA A 23 0.75 6.36 -18.78
C ALA A 23 -0.17 5.12 -18.82
N THR A 24 0.20 4.07 -18.09
CA THR A 24 -0.53 2.81 -17.99
C THR A 24 -0.64 2.40 -16.53
N GLU A 25 -1.75 1.78 -16.15
CA GLU A 25 -1.97 1.26 -14.80
C GLU A 25 -2.43 -0.19 -14.93
N THR A 26 -1.70 -1.12 -14.31
CA THR A 26 -2.13 -2.51 -14.26
C THR A 26 -3.34 -2.60 -13.34
N LYS A 27 -4.48 -2.99 -13.90
CA LYS A 27 -5.72 -3.22 -13.15
C LYS A 27 -5.86 -4.69 -12.84
N ASP A 28 -5.34 -5.09 -11.70
CA ASP A 28 -5.58 -6.44 -11.16
C ASP A 28 -6.75 -6.43 -10.19
N VAL A 29 -7.58 -7.47 -10.25
CA VAL A 29 -8.66 -7.68 -9.29
C VAL A 29 -8.06 -8.34 -8.04
N SER A 30 -8.04 -7.61 -6.93
CA SER A 30 -7.68 -8.19 -5.64
C SER A 30 -8.93 -8.77 -4.97
N PHE A 31 -8.85 -10.03 -4.56
CA PHE A 31 -9.89 -10.67 -3.78
C PHE A 31 -9.57 -10.57 -2.29
N HIS A 32 -10.59 -10.29 -1.49
CA HIS A 32 -10.48 -10.39 -0.05
C HIS A 32 -10.76 -11.82 0.38
N GLN A 33 -9.95 -12.34 1.31
CA GLN A 33 -10.25 -13.60 1.97
C GLN A 33 -11.42 -13.38 2.92
N VAL A 34 -12.45 -14.22 2.80
CA VAL A 34 -13.67 -14.14 3.59
C VAL A 34 -13.96 -15.47 4.27
N ARG A 35 -14.52 -15.41 5.48
CA ARG A 35 -14.97 -16.61 6.20
C ARG A 35 -16.18 -17.20 5.45
N ARG A 36 -16.13 -18.50 5.16
CA ARG A 36 -17.15 -19.21 4.36
C ARG A 36 -18.57 -19.08 4.92
N SER A 37 -18.73 -18.99 6.24
CA SER A 37 -20.06 -19.00 6.90
C SER A 37 -20.81 -17.67 6.81
N ASP A 38 -20.12 -16.54 6.91
CA ASP A 38 -20.73 -15.22 7.10
C ASP A 38 -20.17 -14.14 6.16
N GLY A 39 -19.19 -14.48 5.32
CA GLY A 39 -18.57 -13.54 4.39
C GLY A 39 -17.71 -12.46 5.07
N SER A 40 -17.48 -12.54 6.38
CA SER A 40 -16.66 -11.58 7.10
C SER A 40 -15.21 -11.63 6.63
N ARG A 41 -14.56 -10.45 6.51
CA ARG A 41 -13.17 -10.36 6.08
C ARG A 41 -12.24 -11.01 7.11
N ILE A 42 -11.37 -11.91 6.64
CA ILE A 42 -10.31 -12.49 7.46
C ILE A 42 -9.21 -11.45 7.68
N LYS A 43 -8.81 -11.26 8.94
CA LYS A 43 -7.64 -10.45 9.34
C LYS A 43 -6.63 -11.36 10.01
N TYR A 44 -5.35 -11.15 9.71
CA TYR A 44 -4.25 -11.86 10.34
C TYR A 44 -3.72 -11.08 11.53
N LYS A 45 -3.49 -11.78 12.64
CA LYS A 45 -2.82 -11.26 13.83
C LYS A 45 -1.68 -12.20 14.19
N ARG A 46 -0.58 -11.65 14.70
CA ARG A 46 0.51 -12.43 15.29
C ARG A 46 0.18 -12.59 16.76
N VAL A 47 0.15 -13.83 17.25
CA VAL A 47 -0.13 -14.13 18.64
C VAL A 47 0.96 -15.03 19.20
N ALA A 48 1.37 -14.79 20.44
CA ALA A 48 2.32 -15.66 21.11
C ALA A 48 1.63 -16.99 21.45
N ALA A 49 2.32 -18.11 21.20
CA ALA A 49 1.71 -19.44 21.36
C ALA A 49 1.46 -19.84 22.81
N VAL A 50 2.14 -19.18 23.77
CA VAL A 50 2.12 -19.54 25.19
C VAL A 50 0.91 -18.94 25.91
N ASP A 51 0.60 -17.67 25.65
CA ASP A 51 -0.43 -16.89 26.35
C ASP A 51 -1.57 -16.45 25.41
N GLY A 52 -1.39 -16.53 24.10
CA GLY A 52 -2.38 -16.12 23.10
C GLY A 52 -2.45 -14.60 22.89
N GLU A 53 -1.54 -13.84 23.48
CA GLU A 53 -1.53 -12.38 23.40
C GLU A 53 -0.99 -11.89 22.04
N GLU A 54 -1.51 -10.75 21.57
CA GLU A 54 -1.12 -10.17 20.28
C GLU A 54 0.30 -9.57 20.34
N VAL A 55 1.17 -9.99 19.42
CA VAL A 55 2.58 -9.57 19.37
C VAL A 55 2.75 -8.45 18.34
N SER A 56 3.25 -7.31 18.79
CA SER A 56 3.59 -6.17 17.92
C SER A 56 4.86 -6.46 17.12
N TYR A 57 5.05 -5.77 15.99
CA TYR A 57 6.21 -6.02 15.12
C TYR A 57 7.56 -5.70 15.80
N GLY A 58 7.57 -4.77 16.75
CA GLY A 58 8.79 -4.38 17.49
C GLY A 58 9.22 -5.41 18.53
N ASP A 59 8.32 -6.31 18.93
CA ASP A 59 8.57 -7.32 19.97
C ASP A 59 8.95 -8.69 19.37
N ILE A 60 9.18 -8.76 18.05
CA ILE A 60 9.67 -9.94 17.34
C ILE A 60 11.20 -9.90 17.35
N ALA A 61 11.83 -10.93 17.92
CA ALA A 61 13.30 -11.13 17.91
C ALA A 61 13.80 -11.77 16.62
#